data_AF-A0A926HDN7-F1
#
_entry.id   AF-A0A926HDN7-F1
#
_cell.length_a   1.000
_cell.length_b   1.000
_cell.length_c   1.000
_cell.angle_alpha   90.00
_cell.angle_beta   90.00
_cell.angle_gamma   90.00
#
_symmetry.space_group_name_H-M   'P 1'
#
loop_
_entity.id
_entity.type
_entity.pdbx_description
1 polymer ?
#
loop_
_entity_poly.entity_id
_entity_poly.type
_entity_poly.pdbx_seq_one_letter_code
_entity_poly.pdbx_strand_id
1 'polypeptide(L)'
;MLKDYLPADRVVLPQHDADLIQLRGAGRQIAKALTLVPSSRAACAALKQKSKHAAEAIDAVLHKKSLHHTEARWLVDNYRLILTAEKETRQLAASFLEFRSVTHAGATGPEPLPYTVAKAYLGAALESVSYDGLSAFLEGFQEIRPLDMGEIWALKPALQFVLVERIAQAPGTPGVSLSVLITSLRAVGESDWKDLFESVSVTNAVLARDPAEFFLAMDFASRDQYRNVVTWLAKRSQLSEPLVAEAAIQLAKDGSSPRETHVGYWL
;
A
#
# COMPACT_ATOMS: atom_id res chain seq x y z
N MET A 1 -18.53 24.17 -15.78
CA MET A 1 -18.14 23.76 -17.14
C MET A 1 -17.12 22.63 -17.09
N LEU A 2 -17.50 21.46 -16.56
CA LEU A 2 -16.62 20.27 -16.46
C LEU A 2 -17.47 18.97 -16.57
N LYS A 3 -18.59 19.05 -17.28
CA LYS A 3 -19.52 17.92 -17.51
C LYS A 3 -19.58 17.45 -18.97
N ASP A 4 -18.84 18.09 -19.88
CA ASP A 4 -19.01 17.90 -21.33
C ASP A 4 -17.84 17.15 -22.03
N TYR A 5 -17.06 16.34 -21.30
CA TYR A 5 -15.87 15.64 -21.85
C TYR A 5 -15.92 14.10 -21.84
N LEU A 6 -17.11 13.48 -21.85
CA LEU A 6 -17.19 12.02 -22.02
C LEU A 6 -18.23 11.64 -23.08
N PRO A 7 -17.82 11.14 -24.28
CA PRO A 7 -18.77 10.66 -25.27
C PRO A 7 -19.46 9.37 -24.79
N ALA A 8 -20.75 9.29 -25.09
CA ALA A 8 -21.71 8.30 -24.60
C ALA A 8 -21.71 6.98 -25.40
N ASP A 9 -20.54 6.46 -25.76
CA ASP A 9 -20.43 5.15 -26.38
C ASP A 9 -20.00 4.13 -25.32
N ARG A 10 -20.83 3.12 -25.08
CA ARG A 10 -20.46 1.93 -24.30
C ARG A 10 -19.35 1.20 -25.05
N VAL A 11 -18.11 1.62 -24.80
CA VAL A 11 -16.92 0.85 -25.13
C VAL A 11 -17.00 -0.42 -24.27
N VAL A 12 -17.24 -1.56 -24.91
CA VAL A 12 -17.01 -2.86 -24.26
C VAL A 12 -15.49 -2.98 -24.17
N LEU A 13 -14.96 -2.62 -23.01
CA LEU A 13 -13.53 -2.64 -22.72
C LEU A 13 -13.03 -4.09 -22.62
N PRO A 14 -11.75 -4.35 -22.99
CA PRO A 14 -11.10 -5.63 -22.73
C PRO A 14 -11.26 -6.02 -21.26
N GLN A 15 -11.38 -7.32 -20.95
CA GLN A 15 -11.61 -7.81 -19.58
C GLN A 15 -10.59 -7.26 -18.56
N HIS A 16 -9.32 -7.11 -18.97
CA HIS A 16 -8.27 -6.51 -18.14
C HIS A 16 -8.59 -5.07 -17.72
N ASP A 17 -9.10 -4.24 -18.62
CA ASP A 17 -9.44 -2.83 -18.31
C ASP A 17 -10.71 -2.73 -17.45
N ALA A 18 -11.67 -3.64 -17.65
CA ALA A 18 -12.88 -3.69 -16.83
C ALA A 18 -12.56 -4.01 -15.37
N ASP A 19 -11.64 -4.96 -15.13
CA ASP A 19 -11.20 -5.33 -13.79
C ASP A 19 -10.43 -4.18 -13.10
N LEU A 20 -9.57 -3.46 -13.83
CA LEU A 20 -8.88 -2.28 -13.30
C LEU A 20 -9.85 -1.14 -12.94
N ILE A 21 -10.88 -0.91 -13.77
CA ILE A 21 -11.93 0.09 -13.46
C ILE A 21 -12.69 -0.31 -12.20
N GLN A 22 -13.01 -1.60 -12.04
CA GLN A 22 -13.67 -2.11 -10.83
C GLN A 22 -12.79 -1.92 -9.60
N LEU A 23 -11.49 -2.25 -9.68
CA LEU A 23 -10.54 -2.07 -8.58
C LEU A 23 -10.38 -0.59 -8.21
N ARG A 24 -10.27 0.31 -9.18
CA ARG A 24 -10.26 1.76 -8.94
C ARG A 24 -11.58 2.23 -8.30
N GLY A 25 -12.71 1.70 -8.74
CA GLY A 25 -14.02 1.92 -8.12
C GLY A 25 -14.08 1.46 -6.67
N ALA A 26 -13.55 0.27 -6.37
CA ALA A 26 -13.46 -0.29 -5.03
C ALA A 26 -12.56 0.58 -4.13
N GLY A 27 -11.41 1.03 -4.63
CA GLY A 27 -10.53 1.95 -3.92
C GLY A 27 -11.25 3.21 -3.44
N ARG A 28 -12.01 3.87 -4.33
CA ARG A 28 -12.85 5.03 -3.97
C ARG A 28 -13.89 4.70 -2.90
N GLN A 29 -14.59 3.56 -3.04
CA GLN A 29 -15.66 3.18 -2.11
C GLN A 29 -15.10 2.91 -0.71
N ILE A 30 -13.99 2.16 -0.63
CA ILE A 30 -13.31 1.87 0.63
C ILE A 30 -12.83 3.17 1.27
N ALA A 31 -12.17 4.06 0.52
CA ALA A 31 -11.69 5.33 1.06
C ALA A 31 -12.81 6.17 1.70
N LYS A 32 -14.02 6.16 1.12
CA LYS A 32 -15.21 6.83 1.69
C LYS A 32 -15.77 6.15 2.94
N ALA A 33 -15.59 4.83 3.06
CA ALA A 33 -16.10 4.04 4.17
C ALA A 33 -15.19 4.05 5.41
N LEU A 34 -13.94 4.49 5.27
CA LEU A 34 -12.99 4.57 6.38
C LEU A 34 -13.13 5.87 7.17
N THR A 35 -13.20 5.75 8.50
CA THR A 35 -13.20 6.89 9.42
C THR A 35 -11.87 6.96 10.14
N LEU A 36 -11.17 8.11 10.07
CA LEU A 36 -9.97 8.33 10.85
C LEU A 36 -10.26 8.37 12.35
N VAL A 37 -9.38 7.74 13.11
CA VAL A 37 -9.44 7.70 14.57
C VAL A 37 -8.04 7.84 15.16
N PRO A 38 -7.92 8.28 16.43
CA PRO A 38 -6.64 8.28 17.12
C PRO A 38 -6.02 6.88 17.18
N SER A 39 -4.69 6.80 17.09
CA SER A 39 -3.97 5.53 17.19
C SER A 39 -4.15 4.90 18.56
N SER A 40 -4.34 3.58 18.59
CA SER A 40 -4.58 2.81 19.81
C SER A 40 -3.43 1.84 20.08
N ARG A 41 -2.75 2.00 21.22
CA ARG A 41 -1.71 1.07 21.69
C ARG A 41 -2.25 -0.35 21.87
N ALA A 42 -3.47 -0.48 22.38
CA ALA A 42 -4.12 -1.77 22.56
C ALA A 42 -4.39 -2.45 21.20
N ALA A 43 -4.85 -1.69 20.20
CA ALA A 43 -5.10 -2.25 18.88
C ALA A 43 -3.80 -2.64 18.14
N CYS A 44 -2.75 -1.83 18.26
CA CYS A 44 -1.42 -2.19 17.75
C CYS A 44 -0.87 -3.45 18.42
N ALA A 45 -1.06 -3.59 19.74
CA ALA A 45 -0.69 -4.79 20.47
C ALA A 45 -1.47 -6.02 20.01
N ALA A 46 -2.77 -5.87 19.74
CA ALA A 46 -3.61 -6.95 19.19
C ALA A 46 -3.11 -7.41 17.82
N LEU A 47 -2.77 -6.48 16.91
CA LEU A 47 -2.22 -6.84 15.60
C LEU A 47 -0.82 -7.48 15.70
N LYS A 48 0.02 -7.01 16.63
CA LYS A 48 1.31 -7.67 16.91
C LYS A 48 1.11 -9.11 17.40
N GLN A 49 0.12 -9.34 18.26
CA GLN A 49 -0.25 -10.68 18.70
C GLN A 49 -0.78 -11.53 17.53
N LYS A 50 -1.58 -10.94 16.64
CA LYS A 50 -2.12 -11.59 15.45
C LYS A 50 -1.00 -12.04 14.49
N SER A 51 0.00 -11.19 14.27
CA SER A 51 1.22 -11.53 13.52
C SER A 51 1.95 -12.71 14.16
N LYS A 52 2.13 -12.72 15.49
CA LYS A 52 2.77 -13.83 16.21
C LYS A 52 1.98 -15.14 16.06
N HIS A 53 0.66 -15.09 16.22
CA HIS A 53 -0.19 -16.26 16.05
C HIS A 53 -0.17 -16.81 14.63
N ALA A 54 -0.10 -15.95 13.60
CA ALA A 54 0.02 -16.41 12.22
C ALA A 54 1.33 -17.18 11.99
N ALA A 55 2.44 -16.71 12.58
CA ALA A 55 3.73 -17.39 12.53
C ALA A 55 3.69 -18.77 13.20
N GLU A 56 3.14 -18.83 14.42
CA GLU A 56 2.96 -20.09 15.17
C GLU A 56 2.04 -21.06 14.43
N ALA A 57 0.98 -20.55 13.79
CA ALA A 57 0.06 -21.36 13.00
C ALA A 57 0.72 -21.93 11.73
N ILE A 58 1.54 -21.15 11.03
CA ILE A 58 2.29 -21.65 9.87
C ILE A 58 3.24 -22.78 10.28
N ASP A 59 3.96 -22.61 11.38
CA ASP A 59 4.83 -23.66 11.91
C ASP A 59 4.04 -24.92 12.28
N ALA A 60 2.91 -24.77 12.98
CA ALA A 60 2.04 -25.89 13.32
C ALA A 60 1.48 -26.60 12.08
N VAL A 61 1.09 -25.85 11.04
CA VAL A 61 0.60 -26.39 9.78
C VAL A 61 1.68 -27.22 9.09
N LEU A 62 2.92 -26.74 9.03
CA LEU A 62 4.04 -27.47 8.42
C LEU A 62 4.34 -28.81 9.11
N HIS A 63 4.09 -28.89 10.42
CA HIS A 63 4.29 -30.11 11.21
C HIS A 63 3.04 -31.01 11.27
N LYS A 64 1.92 -30.59 10.66
CA LYS A 64 0.65 -31.33 10.73
C LYS A 64 0.63 -32.49 9.75
N LYS A 65 0.56 -33.73 10.28
CA LYS A 65 0.52 -34.97 9.49
C LYS A 65 -0.73 -35.13 8.59
N SER A 66 -1.77 -34.33 8.79
CA SER A 66 -3.09 -34.53 8.18
C SER A 66 -3.44 -33.55 7.04
N LEU A 67 -2.48 -32.80 6.52
CA LEU A 67 -2.71 -31.94 5.36
C LEU A 67 -2.94 -32.77 4.10
N HIS A 68 -3.81 -32.30 3.21
CA HIS A 68 -3.86 -32.87 1.86
C HIS A 68 -2.49 -32.71 1.18
N HIS A 69 -2.04 -33.74 0.47
CA HIS A 69 -0.68 -33.80 -0.11
C HIS A 69 -0.33 -32.55 -0.95
N THR A 70 -1.30 -32.02 -1.70
CA THR A 70 -1.11 -30.84 -2.54
C THR A 70 -0.91 -29.55 -1.74
N GLU A 71 -1.68 -29.36 -0.65
CA GLU A 71 -1.59 -28.18 0.22
C GLU A 71 -0.30 -28.18 1.02
N ALA A 72 0.07 -29.35 1.56
CA ALA A 72 1.34 -29.54 2.27
C ALA A 72 2.54 -29.20 1.38
N ARG A 73 2.50 -29.64 0.11
CA ARG A 73 3.57 -29.39 -0.84
C ARG A 73 3.75 -27.91 -1.15
N TRP A 74 2.66 -27.17 -1.39
CA TRP A 74 2.72 -25.73 -1.62
C TRP A 74 3.37 -24.99 -0.46
N LEU A 75 3.05 -25.34 0.78
CA LEU A 75 3.63 -24.70 1.97
C LEU A 75 5.12 -25.03 2.14
N VAL A 76 5.50 -26.30 1.97
CA VAL A 76 6.90 -26.74 2.08
C VAL A 76 7.77 -26.11 0.99
N ASP A 77 7.30 -26.12 -0.25
CA ASP A 77 8.03 -25.57 -1.41
C ASP A 77 8.24 -24.05 -1.28
N ASN A 78 7.41 -23.36 -0.48
CA ASN A 78 7.43 -21.91 -0.31
C ASN A 78 7.79 -21.43 1.10
N TYR A 79 8.30 -22.32 1.95
CA TYR A 79 8.57 -22.02 3.36
C TYR A 79 9.44 -20.77 3.57
N ARG A 80 10.53 -20.62 2.80
CA ARG A 80 11.44 -19.47 2.92
C ARG A 80 10.80 -18.13 2.55
N LEU A 81 9.92 -18.12 1.56
CA LEU A 81 9.16 -16.94 1.16
C LEU A 81 8.24 -16.51 2.30
N ILE A 82 7.50 -17.49 2.86
CA ILE A 82 6.57 -17.26 3.97
C ILE A 82 7.31 -16.74 5.21
N LEU A 83 8.45 -17.34 5.57
CA LEU A 83 9.26 -16.87 6.70
C LEU A 83 9.78 -15.44 6.52
N THR A 84 10.24 -15.10 5.31
CA THR A 84 10.74 -13.75 5.02
C THR A 84 9.62 -12.72 5.16
N ALA A 85 8.46 -13.01 4.56
CA ALA A 85 7.26 -12.17 4.66
C ALA A 85 6.76 -12.01 6.10
N GLU A 86 6.81 -13.07 6.90
CA GLU A 86 6.44 -13.04 8.31
C GLU A 86 7.40 -12.17 9.13
N LYS A 87 8.70 -12.21 8.85
CA LYS A 87 9.69 -11.33 9.49
C LYS A 87 9.45 -9.86 9.15
N GLU A 88 9.20 -9.52 7.88
CA GLU A 88 8.86 -8.16 7.42
C GLU A 88 7.57 -7.67 8.10
N THR A 89 6.57 -8.55 8.22
CA THR A 89 5.32 -8.29 8.94
C THR A 89 5.55 -7.93 10.41
N ARG A 90 6.40 -8.67 11.13
CA ARG A 90 6.74 -8.38 12.53
C ARG A 90 7.42 -7.03 12.71
N GLN A 91 8.28 -6.64 11.76
CA GLN A 91 8.93 -5.34 11.77
C GLN A 91 7.92 -4.21 11.56
N LEU A 92 7.03 -4.33 10.57
CA LEU A 92 5.95 -3.38 10.36
C LEU A 92 5.07 -3.24 11.61
N ALA A 93 4.71 -4.36 12.25
CA ALA A 93 3.86 -4.35 13.43
C ALA A 93 4.46 -3.59 14.63
N ALA A 94 5.79 -3.47 14.69
CA ALA A 94 6.46 -2.65 15.70
C ALA A 94 6.28 -1.14 15.46
N SER A 95 6.06 -0.72 14.22
CA SER A 95 5.90 0.68 13.80
C SER A 95 4.45 1.12 13.63
N PHE A 96 3.46 0.28 13.97
CA PHE A 96 2.04 0.60 13.73
C PHE A 96 1.53 1.89 14.37
N LEU A 97 2.14 2.33 15.48
CA LEU A 97 1.79 3.59 16.12
C LEU A 97 2.19 4.83 15.31
N GLU A 98 3.08 4.69 14.33
CA GLU A 98 3.54 5.78 13.47
C GLU A 98 2.56 6.09 12.33
N PHE A 99 1.62 5.18 12.03
CA PHE A 99 0.64 5.35 10.97
C PHE A 99 -0.70 5.86 11.51
N ARG A 100 -1.44 6.55 10.64
CA ARG A 100 -2.82 6.94 10.93
C ARG A 100 -3.65 5.68 11.14
N SER A 101 -4.60 5.75 12.07
CA SER A 101 -5.53 4.66 12.35
C SER A 101 -6.91 4.96 11.79
N VAL A 102 -7.62 3.90 11.38
CA VAL A 102 -8.97 3.97 10.85
C VAL A 102 -9.90 2.97 11.54
N THR A 103 -11.18 3.24 11.48
CA THR A 103 -12.25 2.28 11.76
C THR A 103 -13.19 2.19 10.57
N HIS A 104 -13.92 1.08 10.48
CA HIS A 104 -14.90 0.82 9.42
C HIS A 104 -16.04 -0.06 9.94
N ALA A 105 -17.11 -0.18 9.15
CA ALA A 105 -18.21 -1.08 9.48
C ALA A 105 -17.69 -2.53 9.67
N GLY A 106 -17.99 -3.15 10.81
CA GLY A 106 -17.52 -4.50 11.14
C GLY A 106 -16.11 -4.58 11.74
N ALA A 107 -15.40 -3.46 11.89
CA ALA A 107 -14.12 -3.45 12.62
C ALA A 107 -14.35 -3.67 14.12
N THR A 108 -13.52 -4.49 14.74
CA THR A 108 -13.54 -4.72 16.21
C THR A 108 -12.77 -3.65 16.99
N GLY A 109 -12.08 -2.75 16.29
CA GLY A 109 -11.35 -1.63 16.86
C GLY A 109 -10.56 -0.86 15.78
N PRO A 110 -9.82 0.19 16.17
CA PRO A 110 -8.94 0.93 15.27
C PRO A 110 -7.87 0.03 14.64
N GLU A 111 -7.62 0.17 13.36
CA GLU A 111 -6.53 -0.53 12.65
C GLU A 111 -5.62 0.50 11.95
N PRO A 112 -4.30 0.24 11.83
CA PRO A 112 -3.40 1.05 11.03
C PRO A 112 -3.88 1.11 9.58
N LEU A 113 -3.84 2.30 8.98
CA LEU A 113 -4.34 2.54 7.63
C LEU A 113 -3.68 1.61 6.59
N PRO A 114 -2.35 1.42 6.55
CA PRO A 114 -1.73 0.52 5.56
C PRO A 114 -2.24 -0.92 5.63
N TYR A 115 -2.45 -1.46 6.85
CA TYR A 115 -3.01 -2.79 7.06
C TYR A 115 -4.45 -2.88 6.53
N THR A 116 -5.26 -1.86 6.83
CA THR A 116 -6.66 -1.79 6.38
C THR A 116 -6.77 -1.70 4.86
N VAL A 117 -5.94 -0.87 4.23
CA VAL A 117 -5.86 -0.71 2.77
C VAL A 117 -5.43 -2.01 2.10
N ALA A 118 -4.39 -2.67 2.62
CA ALA A 118 -3.94 -3.98 2.11
C ALA A 118 -5.03 -5.04 2.20
N LYS A 119 -5.73 -5.13 3.34
CA LYS A 119 -6.85 -6.06 3.55
C LYS A 119 -8.00 -5.80 2.58
N ALA A 120 -8.33 -4.53 2.35
CA ALA A 120 -9.39 -4.13 1.44
C ALA A 120 -9.06 -4.41 -0.02
N TYR A 121 -7.82 -4.12 -0.46
CA TYR A 121 -7.36 -4.45 -1.80
C TYR A 121 -7.41 -5.95 -2.06
N LEU A 122 -6.85 -6.76 -1.16
CA LEU A 122 -6.87 -8.23 -1.30
C LEU A 122 -8.29 -8.78 -1.38
N GLY A 123 -9.23 -8.26 -0.58
CA GLY A 123 -10.63 -8.62 -0.69
C GLY A 123 -11.26 -8.25 -2.04
N ALA A 124 -10.96 -7.05 -2.57
CA ALA A 124 -11.47 -6.60 -3.86
C ALA A 124 -10.84 -7.35 -5.05
N ALA A 125 -9.59 -7.74 -4.94
CA ALA A 125 -8.83 -8.45 -5.97
C ALA A 125 -8.94 -9.99 -5.88
N LEU A 126 -9.87 -10.49 -5.04
CA LEU A 126 -10.05 -11.93 -4.81
C LEU A 126 -8.74 -12.64 -4.43
N GLU A 127 -7.95 -11.98 -3.60
CA GLU A 127 -6.62 -12.38 -3.12
C GLU A 127 -5.55 -12.50 -4.22
N SER A 128 -5.85 -12.15 -5.48
CA SER A 128 -4.92 -12.16 -6.60
C SER A 128 -4.23 -10.81 -6.74
N VAL A 129 -2.94 -10.75 -6.43
CA VAL A 129 -2.19 -9.49 -6.48
C VAL A 129 -1.53 -9.32 -7.84
N SER A 130 -1.79 -8.18 -8.48
CA SER A 130 -1.03 -7.67 -9.63
C SER A 130 -0.56 -6.24 -9.38
N TYR A 131 0.47 -5.81 -10.14
CA TYR A 131 0.95 -4.42 -10.11
C TYR A 131 -0.14 -3.45 -10.56
N ASP A 132 -0.70 -3.67 -11.76
CA ASP A 132 -1.73 -2.80 -12.33
C ASP A 132 -2.99 -2.73 -11.46
N GLY A 133 -3.39 -3.86 -10.89
CA GLY A 133 -4.54 -3.94 -10.00
C GLY A 133 -4.36 -3.13 -8.73
N LEU A 134 -3.18 -3.22 -8.11
CA LEU A 134 -2.85 -2.44 -6.92
C LEU A 134 -2.76 -0.95 -7.25
N SER A 135 -2.11 -0.58 -8.35
CA SER A 135 -2.02 0.80 -8.82
C SER A 135 -3.40 1.40 -9.05
N ALA A 136 -4.26 0.73 -9.82
CA ALA A 136 -5.62 1.19 -10.08
C ALA A 136 -6.43 1.35 -8.79
N PHE A 137 -6.33 0.39 -7.85
CA PHE A 137 -6.99 0.49 -6.55
C PHE A 137 -6.50 1.71 -5.74
N LEU A 138 -5.18 1.92 -5.67
CA LEU A 138 -4.58 3.03 -4.92
C LEU A 138 -4.88 4.39 -5.55
N GLU A 139 -4.91 4.50 -6.87
CA GLU A 139 -5.36 5.71 -7.57
C GLU A 139 -6.78 6.07 -7.17
N GLY A 140 -7.70 5.10 -7.20
CA GLY A 140 -9.09 5.30 -6.79
C GLY A 140 -9.23 5.66 -5.31
N PHE A 141 -8.42 5.03 -4.45
CA PHE A 141 -8.40 5.36 -3.02
C PHE A 141 -7.95 6.81 -2.80
N GLN A 142 -6.89 7.24 -3.48
CA GLN A 142 -6.27 8.54 -3.27
C GLN A 142 -7.01 9.71 -3.92
N GLU A 143 -7.95 9.47 -4.82
CA GLU A 143 -8.95 10.47 -5.26
C GLU A 143 -9.79 11.01 -4.09
N ILE A 144 -10.00 10.18 -3.06
CA ILE A 144 -10.80 10.54 -1.87
C ILE A 144 -9.88 10.88 -0.70
N ARG A 145 -8.80 10.11 -0.54
CA ARG A 145 -7.93 10.19 0.64
C ARG A 145 -6.46 10.00 0.28
N PRO A 146 -5.63 11.06 0.27
CA PRO A 146 -4.21 10.92 0.00
C PRO A 146 -3.55 10.05 1.08
N LEU A 147 -2.69 9.13 0.63
CA LEU A 147 -1.82 8.36 1.49
C LEU A 147 -0.51 9.10 1.67
N ASP A 148 0.00 9.10 2.89
CA ASP A 148 1.33 9.65 3.17
C ASP A 148 2.38 8.67 2.62
N MET A 149 3.56 9.16 2.26
CA MET A 149 4.62 8.36 1.63
C MET A 149 5.02 7.16 2.50
N GLY A 150 5.07 7.36 3.83
CA GLY A 150 5.31 6.27 4.78
C GLY A 150 4.21 5.20 4.76
N GLU A 151 2.95 5.58 4.52
CA GLU A 151 1.83 4.64 4.43
C GLU A 151 1.88 3.83 3.12
N ILE A 152 2.30 4.45 2.02
CA ILE A 152 2.51 3.76 0.73
C ILE A 152 3.61 2.70 0.88
N TRP A 153 4.75 3.05 1.49
CA TRP A 153 5.83 2.11 1.75
C TRP A 153 5.42 0.95 2.66
N ALA A 154 4.55 1.22 3.64
CA ALA A 154 4.02 0.22 4.53
C ALA A 154 3.06 -0.77 3.84
N LEU A 155 2.59 -0.50 2.61
CA LEU A 155 1.70 -1.40 1.89
C LEU A 155 2.35 -2.74 1.57
N LYS A 156 3.64 -2.79 1.22
CA LYS A 156 4.34 -4.05 0.96
C LYS A 156 4.26 -5.02 2.14
N PRO A 157 4.81 -4.66 3.33
CA PRO A 157 4.73 -5.55 4.48
C PRO A 157 3.29 -5.72 4.99
N ALA A 158 2.37 -4.78 4.74
CA ALA A 158 0.97 -4.94 5.10
C ALA A 158 0.25 -6.00 4.23
N LEU A 159 0.51 -6.04 2.93
CA LEU A 159 0.00 -7.07 2.02
C LEU A 159 0.55 -8.44 2.39
N GLN A 160 1.85 -8.53 2.65
CA GLN A 160 2.48 -9.74 3.16
C GLN A 160 1.84 -10.20 4.46
N PHE A 161 1.59 -9.29 5.40
CA PHE A 161 0.92 -9.63 6.65
C PHE A 161 -0.43 -10.28 6.37
N VAL A 162 -1.32 -9.60 5.65
CA VAL A 162 -2.66 -10.14 5.38
C VAL A 162 -2.58 -11.49 4.67
N LEU A 163 -1.70 -11.65 3.67
CA LEU A 163 -1.50 -12.91 2.96
C LEU A 163 -0.99 -14.03 3.88
N VAL A 164 -0.03 -13.74 4.76
CA VAL A 164 0.48 -14.68 5.77
C VAL A 164 -0.65 -15.12 6.71
N GLU A 165 -1.53 -14.21 7.12
CA GLU A 165 -2.71 -14.55 7.91
C GLU A 165 -3.68 -15.46 7.16
N ARG A 166 -3.94 -15.16 5.87
CA ARG A 166 -4.82 -16.01 5.03
C ARG A 166 -4.21 -17.39 4.82
N ILE A 167 -2.89 -17.48 4.60
CA ILE A 167 -2.16 -18.75 4.44
C ILE A 167 -2.25 -19.59 5.71
N ALA A 168 -2.07 -18.97 6.88
CA ALA A 168 -2.19 -19.66 8.17
C ALA A 168 -3.60 -20.24 8.41
N GLN A 169 -4.64 -19.61 7.85
CA GLN A 169 -6.04 -20.00 8.01
C GLN A 169 -6.58 -20.88 6.87
N ALA A 170 -5.88 -20.96 5.74
CA ALA A 170 -6.35 -21.67 4.56
C ALA A 170 -6.55 -23.19 4.75
N PRO A 171 -5.68 -23.93 5.48
CA PRO A 171 -5.85 -25.37 5.65
C PRO A 171 -7.19 -25.76 6.27
N GLY A 172 -8.01 -26.50 5.52
CA GLY A 172 -9.34 -26.94 5.96
C GLY A 172 -10.44 -25.88 5.83
N THR A 173 -10.16 -24.71 5.24
CA THR A 173 -11.15 -23.67 4.95
C THR A 173 -11.65 -23.82 3.51
N PRO A 174 -12.94 -24.19 3.28
CA PRO A 174 -13.47 -24.37 1.94
C PRO A 174 -13.40 -23.08 1.11
N GLY A 175 -13.02 -23.22 -0.17
CA GLY A 175 -12.99 -22.10 -1.14
C GLY A 175 -11.76 -21.20 -1.09
N VAL A 176 -10.86 -21.38 -0.11
CA VAL A 176 -9.57 -20.66 -0.08
C VAL A 176 -8.50 -21.44 -0.83
N SER A 177 -7.87 -20.81 -1.82
CA SER A 177 -6.83 -21.43 -2.61
C SER A 177 -5.43 -21.05 -2.11
N LEU A 178 -4.72 -21.99 -1.49
CA LEU A 178 -3.34 -21.79 -1.05
C LEU A 178 -2.40 -21.41 -2.22
N SER A 179 -2.65 -21.94 -3.41
CA SER A 179 -1.83 -21.58 -4.58
C SER A 179 -2.01 -20.13 -4.99
N VAL A 180 -3.22 -19.57 -4.90
CA VAL A 180 -3.47 -18.14 -5.17
C VAL A 180 -2.76 -17.27 -4.14
N LEU A 181 -2.91 -17.59 -2.85
CA LEU A 181 -2.28 -16.83 -1.77
C LEU A 181 -0.76 -16.82 -1.87
N ILE A 182 -0.14 -17.97 -2.15
CA ILE A 182 1.32 -18.08 -2.30
C ILE A 182 1.80 -17.38 -3.56
N THR A 183 1.06 -17.47 -4.67
CA THR A 183 1.39 -16.77 -5.92
C THR A 183 1.35 -15.26 -5.70
N SER A 184 0.32 -14.76 -5.01
CA SER A 184 0.22 -13.34 -4.64
C SER A 184 1.32 -12.90 -3.68
N LEU A 185 1.67 -13.74 -2.70
CA LEU A 185 2.77 -13.44 -1.78
C LEU A 185 4.10 -13.31 -2.53
N ARG A 186 4.32 -14.18 -3.52
CA ARG A 186 5.48 -14.11 -4.41
C ARG A 186 5.46 -12.84 -5.25
N ALA A 187 4.32 -12.52 -5.87
CA ALA A 187 4.16 -11.30 -6.66
C ALA A 187 4.52 -10.05 -5.83
N VAL A 188 4.05 -9.96 -4.58
CA VAL A 188 4.41 -8.87 -3.65
C VAL A 188 5.90 -8.86 -3.33
N GLY A 189 6.52 -10.03 -3.12
CA GLY A 189 7.94 -10.15 -2.80
C GLY A 189 8.88 -9.77 -3.95
N GLU A 190 8.50 -10.09 -5.18
CA GLU A 190 9.30 -9.92 -6.40
C GLU A 190 9.07 -8.57 -7.12
N SER A 191 8.02 -7.83 -6.76
CA SER A 191 7.70 -6.52 -7.37
C SER A 191 8.76 -5.45 -7.07
N ASP A 192 9.01 -4.57 -8.05
CA ASP A 192 9.75 -3.33 -7.80
C ASP A 192 8.85 -2.31 -7.10
N TRP A 193 9.02 -2.22 -5.78
CA TRP A 193 8.24 -1.31 -4.95
C TRP A 193 8.64 0.15 -5.10
N LYS A 194 9.82 0.44 -5.67
CA LYS A 194 10.23 1.81 -5.96
C LYS A 194 9.40 2.37 -7.12
N ASP A 195 9.24 1.57 -8.17
CA ASP A 195 8.43 1.94 -9.34
C ASP A 195 6.96 2.09 -8.95
N LEU A 196 6.42 1.14 -8.18
CA LEU A 196 5.06 1.25 -7.67
C LEU A 196 4.89 2.55 -6.87
N PHE A 197 5.79 2.81 -5.92
CA PHE A 197 5.76 4.03 -5.11
C PHE A 197 5.76 5.29 -5.99
N GLU A 198 6.68 5.40 -6.95
CA GLU A 198 6.81 6.60 -7.78
C GLU A 198 5.57 6.83 -8.65
N SER A 199 4.91 5.74 -9.06
CA SER A 199 3.67 5.79 -9.86
C SER A 199 2.43 6.22 -9.08
N VAL A 200 2.30 5.84 -7.80
CA VAL A 200 1.10 6.11 -7.00
C VAL A 200 1.24 7.25 -5.99
N SER A 201 2.46 7.71 -5.70
CA SER A 201 2.70 8.76 -4.73
C SER A 201 2.28 10.14 -5.26
N VAL A 202 1.22 10.70 -4.67
CA VAL A 202 0.75 12.06 -4.99
C VAL A 202 1.86 13.09 -4.75
N THR A 203 2.60 12.95 -3.64
CA THR A 203 3.73 13.84 -3.30
C THR A 203 4.83 13.75 -4.36
N ASN A 204 5.18 12.54 -4.82
CA ASN A 204 6.16 12.35 -5.88
C ASN A 204 5.72 13.03 -7.19
N ALA A 205 4.45 12.86 -7.57
CA ALA A 205 3.88 13.49 -8.76
C ALA A 205 3.85 15.02 -8.69
N VAL A 206 3.78 15.61 -7.49
CA VAL A 206 3.91 17.07 -7.29
C VAL A 206 5.37 17.49 -7.45
N LEU A 207 6.32 16.82 -6.80
CA LEU A 207 7.76 17.11 -6.92
C LEU A 207 8.27 16.95 -8.35
N ALA A 208 7.68 16.05 -9.14
CA ALA A 208 7.96 15.86 -10.55
C ALA A 208 7.65 17.09 -11.43
N ARG A 209 6.93 18.09 -10.91
CA ARG A 209 6.66 19.37 -11.57
C ARG A 209 7.78 20.40 -11.36
N ASP A 210 8.95 19.95 -10.91
CA ASP A 210 10.16 20.75 -10.73
C ASP A 210 10.45 21.59 -12.01
N PRO A 211 10.42 22.94 -11.93
CA PRO A 211 10.65 23.79 -13.10
C PRO A 211 12.03 23.61 -13.75
N ALA A 212 13.02 23.19 -12.96
CA ALA A 212 14.36 22.92 -13.46
C ALA A 212 14.51 21.51 -14.07
N GLU A 213 13.47 20.68 -14.04
CA GLU A 213 13.41 19.31 -14.60
C GLU A 213 14.46 18.33 -14.04
N PHE A 214 15.20 18.71 -13.00
CA PHE A 214 16.25 17.86 -12.43
C PHE A 214 15.69 16.76 -11.55
N PHE A 215 14.56 16.98 -10.87
CA PHE A 215 14.00 16.01 -9.94
C PHE A 215 13.81 14.61 -10.57
N LEU A 216 13.22 14.53 -11.77
CA LEU A 216 13.02 13.26 -12.46
C LEU A 216 14.32 12.70 -13.08
N ALA A 217 15.30 13.55 -13.37
CA ALA A 217 16.60 13.14 -13.91
C ALA A 217 17.54 12.56 -12.85
N MET A 218 17.27 12.78 -11.56
CA MET A 218 18.06 12.25 -10.45
C MET A 218 17.93 10.74 -10.31
N ASP A 219 18.83 10.13 -9.52
CA ASP A 219 18.61 8.77 -9.06
C ASP A 219 17.55 8.72 -7.95
N PHE A 220 17.04 7.51 -7.69
CA PHE A 220 16.01 7.28 -6.68
C PHE A 220 16.41 7.76 -5.28
N ALA A 221 17.68 7.58 -4.90
CA ALA A 221 18.16 7.92 -3.56
C ALA A 221 18.23 9.44 -3.36
N SER A 222 18.65 10.19 -4.38
CA SER A 222 18.58 11.65 -4.39
C SER A 222 17.14 12.15 -4.28
N ARG A 223 16.20 11.59 -5.05
CA ARG A 223 14.76 11.92 -4.90
C ARG A 223 14.22 11.58 -3.52
N ASP A 224 14.71 10.50 -2.91
CA ASP A 224 14.29 10.07 -1.58
C ASP A 224 14.72 11.07 -0.49
N GLN A 225 15.89 11.71 -0.63
CA GLN A 225 16.29 12.78 0.28
C GLN A 225 15.26 13.92 0.32
N TYR A 226 14.71 14.31 -0.83
CA TYR A 226 13.75 15.42 -0.91
C TYR A 226 12.41 14.99 -0.30
N ARG A 227 11.98 13.76 -0.58
CA ARG A 227 10.78 13.15 0.04
C ARG A 227 10.91 13.06 1.57
N ASN A 228 12.09 12.77 2.08
CA ASN A 228 12.36 12.74 3.52
C ASN A 228 12.24 14.14 4.16
N VAL A 229 12.73 15.19 3.49
CA VAL A 229 12.52 16.58 3.94
C VAL A 229 11.04 16.94 3.95
N VAL A 230 10.31 16.62 2.88
CA VAL A 230 8.85 16.88 2.78
C VAL A 230 8.11 16.20 3.94
N THR A 231 8.44 14.93 4.23
CA THR A 231 7.86 14.19 5.37
C THR A 231 8.18 14.87 6.70
N TRP A 232 9.43 15.31 6.88
CA TRP A 232 9.90 15.97 8.10
C TRP A 232 9.20 17.31 8.35
N LEU A 233 8.98 18.09 7.29
CA LEU A 233 8.26 19.36 7.30
C LEU A 233 6.77 19.15 7.57
N ALA A 234 6.12 18.20 6.88
CA ALA A 234 4.70 17.88 7.06
C ALA A 234 4.41 17.53 8.53
N LYS A 235 5.21 16.66 9.15
CA LYS A 235 5.08 16.27 10.56
C LYS A 235 5.23 17.42 11.56
N ARG A 236 5.86 18.53 11.18
CA ARG A 236 6.08 19.72 12.03
C ARG A 236 5.21 20.91 11.62
N SER A 237 4.33 20.73 10.65
CA SER A 237 3.43 21.77 10.17
C SER A 237 1.98 21.30 10.29
N GLN A 238 1.05 22.15 9.86
CA GLN A 238 -0.36 21.79 9.69
C GLN A 238 -0.68 21.33 8.25
N LEU A 239 0.36 21.18 7.40
CA LEU A 239 0.22 20.82 6.00
C LEU A 239 0.45 19.31 5.81
N SER A 240 -0.28 18.72 4.86
CA SER A 240 0.00 17.37 4.38
C SER A 240 1.24 17.33 3.50
N GLU A 241 1.84 16.15 3.31
CA GLU A 241 3.03 15.99 2.46
C GLU A 241 2.84 16.54 1.02
N PRO A 242 1.70 16.31 0.33
CA PRO A 242 1.48 16.92 -0.98
C PRO A 242 1.41 18.44 -0.94
N LEU A 243 0.87 19.04 0.14
CA LEU A 243 0.78 20.49 0.28
C LEU A 243 2.15 21.13 0.57
N VAL A 244 3.01 20.43 1.33
CA VAL A 244 4.40 20.86 1.52
C VAL A 244 5.16 20.82 0.19
N ALA A 245 5.00 19.73 -0.59
CA ALA A 245 5.61 19.63 -1.92
C ALA A 245 5.10 20.73 -2.86
N GLU A 246 3.80 21.04 -2.84
CA GLU A 246 3.23 22.11 -3.69
C GLU A 246 3.78 23.48 -3.28
N ALA A 247 3.96 23.74 -1.99
CA ALA A 247 4.59 24.98 -1.51
C ALA A 247 6.05 25.11 -2.00
N ALA A 248 6.84 24.02 -1.93
CA ALA A 248 8.21 24.01 -2.45
C ALA A 248 8.26 24.24 -3.97
N ILE A 249 7.32 23.63 -4.72
CA ILE A 249 7.19 23.83 -6.17
C ILE A 249 6.78 25.28 -6.50
N GLN A 250 5.90 25.89 -5.71
CA GLN A 250 5.51 27.29 -5.93
C GLN A 250 6.69 28.23 -5.71
N LEU A 251 7.47 28.04 -4.64
CA LEU A 251 8.70 28.80 -4.39
C LEU A 251 9.72 28.61 -5.52
N ALA A 252 9.85 27.39 -6.04
CA ALA A 252 10.72 27.12 -7.18
C ALA A 252 10.27 27.85 -8.45
N LYS A 253 8.97 27.91 -8.73
CA LYS A 253 8.42 28.65 -9.88
C LYS A 253 8.65 30.16 -9.78
N ASP A 254 8.63 30.70 -8.57
CA ASP A 254 8.86 32.13 -8.31
C ASP A 254 10.37 32.48 -8.21
N GLY A 255 11.24 31.48 -8.32
CA GLY A 255 12.69 31.63 -8.28
C GLY A 255 13.26 32.46 -9.44
N SER A 256 14.19 33.37 -9.12
CA SER A 256 14.79 34.29 -10.10
C SER A 256 16.14 33.84 -10.62
N SER A 257 16.81 32.90 -9.93
CA SER A 257 18.09 32.33 -10.33
C SER A 257 17.96 30.87 -10.75
N PRO A 258 18.87 30.32 -11.60
CA PRO A 258 18.85 28.92 -11.99
C PRO A 258 18.88 27.91 -10.82
N ARG A 259 19.36 28.35 -9.64
CA ARG A 259 19.33 27.53 -8.41
C ARG A 259 17.98 27.60 -7.73
N GLU A 260 17.37 28.78 -7.64
CA GLU A 260 16.05 28.96 -7.03
C GLU A 260 14.94 28.30 -7.84
N THR A 261 15.13 28.09 -9.15
CA THR A 261 14.16 27.38 -10.00
C THR A 261 14.10 25.88 -9.76
N HIS A 262 15.03 25.32 -8.98
CA HIS A 262 15.05 23.91 -8.63
C HIS A 262 14.38 23.64 -7.28
N VAL A 263 13.45 22.69 -7.22
CA VAL A 263 12.72 22.34 -5.99
C VAL A 263 13.64 21.96 -4.82
N GLY A 264 14.79 21.34 -5.10
CA GLY A 264 15.77 20.96 -4.09
C GLY A 264 16.47 22.13 -3.38
N TYR A 265 16.33 23.36 -3.88
CA TYR A 265 16.82 24.54 -3.16
C TYR A 265 15.92 24.89 -1.96
N TRP A 266 14.64 24.53 -2.03
CA TRP A 266 13.61 24.86 -1.05
C TRP A 266 13.27 23.71 -0.08
N LEU A 267 13.97 22.57 -0.22
CA LEU A 267 13.87 21.36 0.61
C LEU A 267 15.26 21.02 1.15
#